data_AF-A0A2D4IGZ8-F1
#
_entry.id   AF-A0A2D4IGZ8-F1
#
_cell.length_a   1.000
_cell.length_b   1.000
_cell.length_c   1.000
_cell.angle_alpha   90.00
_cell.angle_beta   90.00
_cell.angle_gamma   90.00
#
_symmetry.space_group_name_H-M   'P 1'
#
loop_
_entity.id
_entity.type
_entity.pdbx_description
1 polymer ?
#
loop_
_entity_poly.entity_id
_entity_poly.type
_entity_poly.pdbx_seq_one_letter_code
_entity_poly.pdbx_strand_id
1 'polypeptide(L)'
;GMDRNQPPIYSDKGEGSHRVMRVIPGSNSDFSINIQNVQPEDAGMYFCVKLRAGVQEKEVASGKGTLVSVIAKPSQPVVRGPTGRITVGSRASFNCSTEGFSPREITVSWLEDGKKIP
;
A
#
# COMPACT_ATOMS: atom_id res chain seq x y z
N GLY A 1 7.10 -8.70 6.13
CA GLY A 1 7.94 -8.34 4.98
C GLY A 1 8.27 -9.58 4.19
N MET A 2 8.53 -9.43 2.90
CA MET A 2 9.00 -10.51 2.03
C MET A 2 10.47 -10.87 2.33
N ASP A 3 11.20 -9.94 2.95
CA ASP A 3 12.56 -10.12 3.47
C ASP A 3 12.51 -10.54 4.95
N ARG A 4 13.16 -11.68 5.27
CA ARG A 4 13.26 -12.21 6.64
C ARG A 4 14.23 -11.42 7.52
N ASN A 5 15.02 -10.52 6.94
CA ASN A 5 15.92 -9.62 7.66
C ASN A 5 15.25 -8.29 8.05
N GLN A 6 14.02 -8.04 7.59
CA GLN A 6 13.26 -6.87 8.04
C GLN A 6 12.75 -7.09 9.48
N PRO A 7 12.73 -6.03 10.31
CA PRO A 7 12.12 -6.12 11.62
C PRO A 7 10.64 -6.53 11.50
N PRO A 8 10.12 -7.31 12.46
CA PRO A 8 8.73 -7.72 12.44
C PRO A 8 7.83 -6.48 12.57
N ILE A 9 6.70 -6.48 11.86
CA ILE A 9 5.71 -5.38 11.98
C ILE A 9 5.06 -5.36 13.37
N TYR A 10 5.03 -6.52 14.04
CA TYR A 10 4.51 -6.74 15.38
C TYR A 10 5.25 -7.89 16.07
N SER A 11 5.58 -7.72 17.35
CA SER A 11 6.11 -8.75 18.24
C SER A 11 5.50 -8.61 19.62
N ASP A 12 5.11 -9.72 20.25
CA ASP A 12 4.63 -9.74 21.64
C ASP A 12 5.73 -9.31 22.65
N LYS A 13 6.99 -9.24 22.22
CA LYS A 13 8.10 -8.68 23.02
C LYS A 13 8.14 -7.14 23.06
N GLY A 14 7.19 -6.47 22.40
CA GLY A 14 7.09 -5.01 22.38
C GLY A 14 7.88 -4.32 21.26
N GLU A 15 8.40 -5.09 20.31
CA GLU A 15 9.12 -4.57 19.13
C GLU A 15 8.19 -4.57 17.92
N GLY A 16 7.89 -3.39 17.37
CA GLY A 16 6.97 -3.28 16.23
C GLY A 16 6.38 -1.89 16.05
N SER A 17 5.47 -1.77 15.08
CA SER A 17 4.79 -0.50 14.81
C SER A 17 3.66 -0.25 15.82
N HIS A 18 3.57 0.98 16.35
CA HIS A 18 2.45 1.41 17.20
C HIS A 18 1.06 1.31 16.53
N ARG A 19 1.03 1.22 15.20
CA ARG A 19 -0.22 1.05 14.43
C ARG A 19 -0.76 -0.38 14.47
N VAL A 20 0.01 -1.35 14.96
CA VAL A 20 -0.32 -2.77 14.88
C VAL A 20 -0.58 -3.34 16.26
N MET A 21 -1.77 -3.93 16.42
CA MET A 21 -2.25 -4.44 17.71
C MET A 21 -2.83 -5.84 17.54
N ARG A 22 -2.83 -6.65 18.61
CA ARG A 22 -3.57 -7.91 18.63
C ARG A 22 -5.07 -7.66 18.51
N VAL A 23 -5.73 -8.46 17.66
CA VAL A 23 -7.20 -8.47 17.56
C VAL A 23 -7.80 -8.95 18.88
N ILE A 24 -7.23 -10.01 19.44
CA ILE A 24 -7.57 -10.54 20.77
C ILE A 24 -6.34 -10.42 21.67
N PRO A 25 -6.24 -9.35 22.48
CA PRO A 25 -5.14 -9.18 23.43
C PRO A 25 -5.03 -10.34 24.40
N GLY A 26 -3.80 -10.83 24.64
CA GLY A 26 -3.54 -11.90 25.62
C GLY A 26 -3.97 -13.32 25.21
N SER A 27 -4.46 -13.52 23.98
CA SER A 27 -4.81 -14.87 23.52
C SER A 27 -3.58 -15.76 23.37
N ASN A 28 -3.66 -16.99 23.87
CA ASN A 28 -2.59 -17.99 23.77
C ASN A 28 -2.62 -18.82 22.48
N SER A 29 -3.68 -18.66 21.66
CA SER A 29 -3.89 -19.45 20.44
C SER A 29 -4.17 -18.61 19.20
N ASP A 30 -4.74 -17.41 19.36
CA ASP A 30 -5.08 -16.53 18.24
C ASP A 30 -4.14 -15.33 18.19
N PHE A 31 -3.15 -15.39 17.31
CA PHE A 31 -2.12 -14.38 17.11
C PHE A 31 -2.46 -13.37 16.01
N SER A 32 -3.75 -13.22 15.66
CA SER A 32 -4.19 -12.26 14.65
C SER A 32 -3.91 -10.83 15.07
N ILE A 33 -3.46 -10.02 14.10
CA ILE A 33 -3.12 -8.60 14.27
C ILE A 33 -4.05 -7.73 13.44
N ASN A 34 -4.29 -6.51 13.90
CA ASN A 34 -4.97 -5.44 13.20
C ASN A 34 -3.97 -4.32 12.92
N ILE A 35 -3.80 -3.95 11.66
CA ILE A 35 -2.96 -2.84 11.22
C ILE A 35 -3.86 -1.62 11.01
N GLN A 36 -3.69 -0.57 11.82
CA GLN A 36 -4.45 0.66 11.70
C GLN A 36 -3.83 1.62 10.69
N ASN A 37 -4.69 2.43 10.06
CA ASN A 37 -4.30 3.44 9.08
C ASN A 37 -3.39 2.87 7.98
N VAL A 38 -3.86 1.79 7.34
CA VAL A 38 -3.15 1.07 6.29
C VAL A 38 -2.78 2.02 5.15
N GLN A 39 -1.51 2.01 4.76
CA GLN A 39 -0.97 2.80 3.65
C GLN A 39 -0.59 1.90 2.47
N PRO A 40 -0.44 2.43 1.24
CA PRO A 40 0.00 1.65 0.09
C PRO A 40 1.29 0.85 0.33
N GLU A 41 2.20 1.35 1.17
CA GLU A 41 3.47 0.70 1.51
C GLU A 41 3.29 -0.52 2.44
N ASP A 42 2.14 -0.64 3.10
CA ASP A 42 1.81 -1.82 3.92
C ASP A 42 1.41 -3.02 3.03
N ALA A 43 1.25 -2.85 1.71
CA ALA A 43 0.99 -3.95 0.79
C ALA A 43 2.18 -4.91 0.70
N GLY A 44 1.92 -6.21 0.77
CA GLY A 44 2.97 -7.22 0.68
C GLY A 44 2.60 -8.57 1.28
N MET A 45 3.59 -9.46 1.36
CA MET A 45 3.43 -10.78 1.95
C MET A 45 3.77 -10.74 3.45
N TYR A 46 2.83 -11.19 4.28
CA TYR A 46 2.95 -11.26 5.74
C TYR A 46 3.02 -12.71 6.21
N PHE A 47 3.93 -13.01 7.13
CA PHE A 47 4.10 -14.34 7.70
C PHE A 47 3.91 -14.31 9.21
N CYS A 48 3.18 -15.29 9.74
CA CYS A 48 3.13 -15.54 11.17
C CYS A 48 4.26 -16.52 11.52
N VAL A 49 5.25 -16.06 12.29
CA VAL A 49 6.43 -16.85 12.64
C VAL A 49 6.42 -17.17 14.14
N LYS A 50 6.60 -18.45 14.48
CA LYS A 50 6.75 -18.90 15.86
C LYS A 50 8.24 -19.07 16.17
N LEU A 51 8.72 -18.31 17.14
CA LEU A 51 10.09 -18.39 17.63
C LEU A 51 10.15 -19.14 18.96
N ARG A 52 11.21 -19.90 19.18
CA ARG A 52 11.56 -20.45 20.50
C ARG A 52 12.47 -19.46 21.21
N ALA A 53 12.07 -19.06 22.41
CA ALA A 53 12.91 -18.22 23.27
C ALA A 53 14.19 -18.96 23.71
N GLY A 54 15.31 -18.22 23.77
CA GLY A 54 16.64 -18.72 24.14
C GLY A 54 17.70 -17.61 24.02
N VAL A 55 18.99 -17.95 24.15
CA VAL A 55 20.12 -17.01 23.97
C VAL A 55 20.12 -16.40 22.56
N GLN A 56 19.71 -17.19 21.57
CA GLN A 56 19.32 -16.73 20.24
C GLN A 56 17.92 -17.27 19.96
N GLU A 57 17.05 -16.41 19.42
CA GLU A 57 15.74 -16.85 18.97
C GLU A 57 15.88 -17.77 17.77
N LYS A 58 15.17 -18.89 17.80
CA LYS A 58 15.15 -19.84 16.68
C LYS A 58 13.74 -19.99 16.16
N GLU A 59 13.57 -19.81 14.86
CA GLU A 59 12.32 -20.12 14.17
C GLU A 59 11.98 -21.61 14.33
N VAL A 60 10.76 -21.87 14.84
CA VAL A 60 10.19 -23.21 15.03
C VAL A 60 9.25 -23.55 13.90
N ALA A 61 8.43 -22.57 13.50
CA ALA A 61 7.44 -22.72 12.44
C ALA A 61 7.12 -21.36 11.83
N SER A 62 6.67 -21.38 10.58
CA SER A 62 6.14 -20.22 9.87
C SER A 62 4.85 -20.59 9.16
N GLY A 63 3.88 -19.69 9.17
CA GLY A 63 2.64 -19.82 8.40
C GLY A 63 2.89 -19.78 6.90
N LYS A 64 1.87 -20.11 6.10
CA LYS A 64 1.95 -20.12 4.63
C LYS A 64 2.16 -18.74 3.99
N GLY A 65 1.97 -17.68 4.76
CA GLY A 65 1.95 -16.31 4.27
C GLY A 65 0.54 -15.84 3.92
N THR A 66 0.32 -14.54 4.02
CA THR A 66 -0.91 -13.85 3.60
C THR A 66 -0.50 -12.67 2.71
N LEU A 67 -1.00 -12.63 1.48
CA LEU A 67 -0.81 -11.50 0.59
C LEU A 67 -1.82 -10.41 0.93
N VAL A 68 -1.32 -9.25 1.34
CA VAL A 68 -2.12 -8.05 1.63
C VAL A 68 -2.01 -7.10 0.44
N SER A 69 -3.14 -6.75 -0.15
CA SER A 69 -3.25 -5.69 -1.16
C SER A 69 -3.92 -4.45 -0.56
N VAL A 70 -3.47 -3.28 -0.99
CA VAL A 70 -4.00 -1.99 -0.54
C VAL A 70 -4.52 -1.22 -1.74
N ILE A 71 -5.77 -0.78 -1.66
CA ILE A 71 -6.42 0.04 -2.68
C ILE A 71 -6.47 1.46 -2.16
N ALA A 72 -5.81 2.37 -2.86
CA ALA A 72 -5.83 3.80 -2.55
C ALA A 72 -6.34 4.56 -3.78
N LYS A 73 -7.34 5.42 -3.56
CA LYS A 73 -7.87 6.27 -4.62
C LYS A 73 -6.82 7.34 -4.99
N PRO A 74 -6.69 7.66 -6.29
CA PRO A 74 -5.82 8.76 -6.70
C PRO A 74 -6.26 10.07 -6.06
N SER A 75 -5.27 10.95 -5.84
CA SER A 75 -5.52 12.35 -5.55
C SER A 75 -6.32 13.01 -6.68
N GLN A 76 -6.83 14.22 -6.45
CA GLN A 76 -7.51 14.95 -7.50
C GLN A 76 -6.54 15.19 -8.68
N PRO A 77 -6.88 14.75 -9.91
CA PRO A 77 -5.99 14.92 -11.05
C PRO A 77 -5.77 16.39 -11.38
N VAL A 78 -4.54 16.74 -11.71
CA VAL A 78 -4.15 18.09 -12.12
C VAL A 78 -3.95 18.12 -13.62
N VAL A 79 -4.75 18.93 -14.32
CA VAL A 79 -4.61 19.16 -15.76
C VAL A 79 -3.84 20.44 -16.01
N ARG A 80 -2.72 20.35 -16.72
CA ARG A 80 -1.89 21.47 -17.16
C ARG A 80 -2.04 21.63 -18.67
N GLY A 81 -2.52 22.80 -19.08
CA GLY A 81 -2.63 23.18 -20.48
C GLY A 81 -1.40 23.95 -20.98
N PRO A 82 -1.41 24.37 -22.26
CA PRO A 82 -0.39 25.26 -22.81
C PRO A 82 -0.38 26.61 -22.08
N THR A 83 0.80 27.17 -21.88
CA THR A 83 1.01 28.44 -21.15
C THR A 83 0.57 29.68 -21.92
N GLY A 84 0.36 29.56 -23.23
CA GLY A 84 0.02 30.67 -24.12
C GLY A 84 -1.23 30.41 -24.94
N ARG A 85 -1.69 31.45 -25.64
CA ARG A 85 -2.72 31.31 -26.67
C ARG A 85 -2.19 30.45 -27.81
N ILE A 86 -3.07 29.64 -28.38
CA ILE A 86 -2.76 28.72 -29.47
C ILE A 86 -3.58 29.13 -30.68
N THR A 87 -3.00 28.95 -31.87
CA THR A 87 -3.66 29.31 -33.13
C THR A 87 -4.71 28.27 -33.50
N VAL A 88 -5.83 28.70 -34.05
CA VAL A 88 -6.85 27.80 -34.59
C VAL A 88 -6.23 26.88 -35.65
N GLY A 89 -6.57 25.60 -35.60
CA GLY A 89 -6.01 24.57 -36.48
C GLY A 89 -4.68 23.96 -36.01
N SER A 90 -4.06 24.52 -34.96
CA SER A 90 -2.90 23.90 -34.31
C SER A 90 -3.31 22.81 -33.32
N ARG A 91 -2.36 21.94 -32.94
CA ARG A 91 -2.57 20.91 -31.91
C ARG A 91 -2.20 21.47 -30.54
N ALA A 92 -3.13 21.37 -29.58
CA ALA A 92 -2.87 21.63 -28.17
C ALA A 92 -2.36 20.36 -27.47
N SER A 93 -1.52 20.52 -26.45
CA SER A 93 -1.10 19.42 -25.58
C SER A 93 -1.47 19.74 -24.14
N PHE A 94 -2.03 18.74 -23.47
CA PHE A 94 -2.40 18.81 -22.06
C PHE A 94 -1.69 17.68 -21.31
N ASN A 95 -1.21 17.98 -20.12
CA ASN A 95 -0.66 17.00 -19.20
C ASN A 95 -1.66 16.76 -18.06
N CYS A 96 -1.97 15.50 -17.76
CA CYS A 96 -2.75 15.12 -16.58
C CYS A 96 -1.88 14.28 -15.66
N SER A 97 -1.70 14.74 -14.43
CA SER A 97 -0.96 14.03 -13.40
C SER A 97 -1.83 13.78 -12.17
N THR A 98 -1.60 12.64 -11.52
CA THR A 98 -2.25 12.24 -10.26
C THR A 98 -1.30 11.38 -9.46
N GLU A 99 -1.46 11.36 -8.13
CA GLU A 99 -0.54 10.68 -7.21
C GLU A 99 -1.30 9.92 -6.12
N GLY A 100 -0.56 9.19 -5.26
CA GLY A 100 -1.10 8.58 -4.04
C GLY A 100 -2.08 7.41 -4.25
N PHE A 101 -2.05 6.75 -5.41
CA PHE A 101 -2.93 5.63 -5.72
C PHE A 101 -2.20 4.28 -5.70
N SER A 102 -3.00 3.23 -5.46
CA SER A 102 -2.59 1.82 -5.56
C SER A 102 -3.80 0.98 -5.98
N PRO A 103 -3.64 -0.04 -6.85
CA PRO A 103 -2.40 -0.46 -7.51
C PRO A 103 -1.94 0.55 -8.59
N ARG A 104 -0.74 0.35 -9.16
CA ARG A 104 -0.20 1.23 -10.22
C ARG A 104 -1.00 1.18 -11.53
N GLU A 105 -1.75 0.11 -11.76
CA GLU A 105 -2.63 0.00 -12.93
C GLU A 105 -3.86 0.90 -12.76
N ILE A 106 -4.01 1.85 -13.68
CA ILE A 106 -5.13 2.79 -13.73
C ILE A 106 -5.64 2.97 -15.16
N THR A 107 -6.89 3.39 -15.28
CA THR A 107 -7.49 3.81 -16.55
C THR A 107 -7.60 5.32 -16.58
N VAL A 108 -7.05 5.96 -17.63
CA VAL A 108 -7.16 7.40 -17.85
C VAL A 108 -8.00 7.65 -19.10
N SER A 109 -8.92 8.61 -19.03
CA SER A 109 -9.75 9.02 -20.15
C SER A 109 -9.84 10.54 -20.22
N TRP A 110 -9.68 11.09 -21.42
CA TRP A 110 -9.79 12.51 -21.68
C TRP A 110 -11.16 12.83 -22.26
N LEU A 111 -11.76 13.94 -21.81
CA LEU A 111 -13.02 14.44 -22.34
C LEU A 111 -12.88 15.93 -22.70
N GLU A 112 -13.45 16.30 -23.84
CA GLU A 112 -13.67 17.68 -24.27
C GLU A 112 -15.18 17.93 -24.27
N ASP A 113 -15.64 18.92 -23.49
CA ASP A 113 -17.08 19.24 -23.34
C ASP A 113 -17.96 18.01 -23.03
N GLY A 114 -17.43 17.09 -22.21
CA GLY A 114 -18.12 15.86 -21.81
C GLY A 114 -18.10 14.74 -22.86
N LYS A 115 -17.41 14.91 -23.99
CA LYS A 115 -17.23 13.87 -25.02
C LYS A 115 -15.82 13.30 -24.95
N LYS A 116 -15.73 11.97 -24.97
CA LYS A 116 -14.43 11.27 -24.95
C LYS A 116 -13.61 11.64 -26.19
N ILE A 117 -12.38 12.09 -25.98
CA ILE A 117 -11.43 12.36 -27.06
C ILE A 117 -10.87 11.02 -27.56
N PRO A 118 -10.84 10.76 -28.88
CA PRO A 118 -10.25 9.55 -29.46
C PRO A 118 -8.76 9.39 -29.19
#